data_AF-X0SUK3-F1
#
_entry.id   AF-X0SUK3-F1
#
_cell.length_a   1.000
_cell.length_b   1.000
_cell.length_c   1.000
_cell.angle_alpha   90.00
_cell.angle_beta   90.00
_cell.angle_gamma   90.00
#
_symmetry.space_group_name_H-M   'P 1'
#
loop_
_entity.id
_entity.type
_entity.pdbx_description
1 polymer ?
#
loop_
_entity_poly.entity_id
_entity_poly.type
_entity_poly.pdbx_seq_one_letter_code
_entity_poly.pdbx_strand_id
1 'polypeptide(L)'
;DFTGDALFWKATFSRAAFFGRANFSKAAMFLEATFNGEASFKKATFKESALFEKVYFSGYTNFSVATFRQKANFKQADFNRNVYFQKTKFSKWFVLSGCSSKESIFFEGADLSNVSFLDSDPAKMHFIDCTWPRCFGRNILSDEIKPKDDKFPFDKVEYLYRRLKQKYKEEHNETEASNWHYGEKEMFRKKKLWRRYNPFSFSNLYWVSSGYAERPVRAGLVLISLFVAVTFLMNLLGLVPRHGNPVFGVESIKGFSSVFDPMRFWLLVNNTIQHALFIRDTYFIPQSLAGSIILTISTKVIIPIQTALFVLALRNKFRR
;
A
#
# COMPACT_ATOMS: atom_id res chain seq x y z
N ASP A 1 -12.18 32.28 26.25
CA ASP A 1 -12.14 30.88 26.68
C ASP A 1 -13.55 30.35 26.92
N PHE A 2 -13.82 29.11 26.54
CA PHE A 2 -15.06 28.39 26.86
C PHE A 2 -14.72 27.34 27.93
N THR A 3 -15.13 27.60 29.17
CA THR A 3 -14.77 26.79 30.34
C THR A 3 -15.71 25.59 30.53
N GLY A 4 -16.99 25.75 30.17
CA GLY A 4 -17.99 24.69 30.08
C GLY A 4 -18.12 24.13 28.67
N ASP A 5 -19.15 23.30 28.45
CA ASP A 5 -19.51 22.83 27.11
C ASP A 5 -19.93 24.01 26.24
N ALA A 6 -19.41 24.07 25.02
CA ALA A 6 -19.74 25.11 24.05
C ALA A 6 -20.73 24.55 23.04
N LEU A 7 -22.02 24.86 23.23
CA LEU A 7 -23.12 24.32 22.44
C LEU A 7 -23.57 25.33 21.38
N PHE A 8 -23.22 25.05 20.13
CA PHE A 8 -23.62 25.79 18.92
C PHE A 8 -24.46 24.91 17.98
N TRP A 9 -25.28 24.02 18.54
CA TRP A 9 -26.14 23.14 17.75
C TRP A 9 -27.13 23.97 16.91
N LYS A 10 -27.12 23.75 15.59
CA LYS A 10 -27.94 24.50 14.61
C LYS A 10 -27.74 26.01 14.66
N ALA A 11 -26.65 26.49 15.27
CA ALA A 11 -26.35 27.90 15.31
C ALA A 11 -26.05 28.42 13.89
N THR A 12 -26.55 29.61 13.58
CA THR A 12 -26.25 30.28 12.31
C THR A 12 -25.38 31.51 12.57
N PHE A 13 -24.17 31.50 12.01
CA PHE A 13 -23.28 32.65 12.00
C PHE A 13 -23.45 33.38 10.67
N SER A 14 -24.21 34.49 10.68
CA SER A 14 -24.60 35.23 9.47
C SER A 14 -23.46 35.97 8.78
N ARG A 15 -22.41 36.32 9.53
CA ARG A 15 -21.17 36.94 9.03
C ARG A 15 -19.97 36.06 9.36
N ALA A 16 -18.77 36.56 9.11
CA ALA A 16 -17.54 35.86 9.48
C ALA A 16 -17.50 35.56 10.99
N ALA A 17 -17.09 34.35 11.34
CA ALA A 17 -17.01 33.87 12.72
C ALA A 17 -15.56 33.48 13.07
N PHE A 18 -15.00 34.15 14.07
CA PHE A 18 -13.60 33.98 14.46
C PHE A 18 -13.49 33.34 15.85
N PHE A 19 -13.10 32.07 15.87
CA PHE A 19 -12.70 31.30 17.05
C PHE A 19 -11.17 31.11 17.10
N GLY A 20 -10.42 31.99 16.44
CA GLY A 20 -8.97 31.94 16.43
C GLY A 20 -8.39 32.04 17.85
N ARG A 21 -7.46 31.15 18.20
CA ARG A 21 -6.88 31.01 19.55
C ARG A 21 -7.89 30.70 20.66
N ALA A 22 -9.14 30.36 20.34
CA ALA A 22 -10.12 29.97 21.34
C ALA A 22 -9.71 28.68 22.05
N ASN A 23 -9.95 28.62 23.36
CA ASN A 23 -9.74 27.43 24.16
C ASN A 23 -11.09 26.85 24.58
N PHE A 24 -11.41 25.66 24.09
CA PHE A 24 -12.60 24.89 24.48
C PHE A 24 -12.17 23.83 25.50
N SER A 25 -12.48 24.08 26.78
CA SER A 25 -12.02 23.21 27.87
C SER A 25 -12.88 21.96 28.06
N LYS A 26 -14.11 21.99 27.58
CA LYS A 26 -15.02 20.84 27.52
C LYS A 26 -15.46 20.60 26.06
N ALA A 27 -16.55 19.87 25.84
CA ALA A 27 -16.97 19.51 24.50
C ALA A 27 -17.37 20.75 23.70
N ALA A 28 -16.96 20.82 22.43
CA ALA A 28 -17.37 21.87 21.51
C ALA A 28 -18.28 21.26 20.44
N MET A 29 -19.54 21.69 20.42
CA MET A 29 -20.59 21.10 19.61
C MET A 29 -21.11 22.10 18.58
N PHE A 30 -20.71 21.94 17.33
CA PHE A 30 -21.15 22.69 16.16
C PHE A 30 -22.01 21.82 15.22
N LEU A 31 -22.76 20.86 15.79
CA LEU A 31 -23.61 19.95 15.00
C LEU A 31 -24.61 20.78 14.19
N GLU A 32 -24.73 20.50 12.90
CA GLU A 32 -25.68 21.16 12.00
C GLU A 32 -25.58 22.71 12.01
N ALA A 33 -24.45 23.26 12.47
CA ALA A 33 -24.24 24.70 12.48
C ALA A 33 -23.96 25.21 11.05
N THR A 34 -24.31 26.46 10.80
CA THR A 34 -24.17 27.11 9.50
C THR A 34 -23.28 28.35 9.64
N PHE A 35 -22.19 28.38 8.89
CA PHE A 35 -21.29 29.53 8.78
C PHE A 35 -21.47 30.18 7.42
N ASN A 36 -22.16 31.32 7.37
CA ASN A 36 -22.48 32.04 6.12
C ASN A 36 -21.35 32.96 5.65
N GLY A 37 -20.35 33.23 6.49
CA GLY A 37 -19.11 33.91 6.12
C GLY A 37 -17.88 33.02 6.34
N GLU A 38 -16.70 33.64 6.35
CA GLU A 38 -15.45 32.96 6.70
C GLU A 38 -15.49 32.43 8.14
N ALA A 39 -14.95 31.22 8.35
CA ALA A 39 -14.85 30.60 9.66
C ALA A 39 -13.39 30.31 10.01
N SER A 40 -12.89 30.92 11.09
CA SER A 40 -11.50 30.74 11.50
C SER A 40 -11.41 30.12 12.89
N PHE A 41 -10.80 28.94 12.96
CA PHE A 41 -10.39 28.23 14.17
C PHE A 41 -8.86 28.17 14.27
N LYS A 42 -8.16 29.11 13.61
CA LYS A 42 -6.69 29.15 13.58
C LYS A 42 -6.12 29.18 15.00
N LYS A 43 -5.22 28.26 15.34
CA LYS A 43 -4.65 28.08 16.68
C LYS A 43 -5.68 27.78 17.80
N ALA A 44 -6.92 27.40 17.47
CA ALA A 44 -7.88 26.99 18.48
C ALA A 44 -7.45 25.66 19.13
N THR A 45 -7.76 25.50 20.42
CA THR A 45 -7.50 24.26 21.16
C THR A 45 -8.81 23.66 21.63
N PHE A 46 -9.07 22.42 21.22
CA PHE A 46 -10.19 21.60 21.67
C PHE A 46 -9.65 20.53 22.62
N LYS A 47 -9.89 20.70 23.93
CA LYS A 47 -9.36 19.79 24.95
C LYS A 47 -10.15 18.48 25.03
N GLU A 48 -11.45 18.56 24.80
CA GLU A 48 -12.36 17.41 24.71
C GLU A 48 -12.86 17.22 23.27
N SER A 49 -13.91 16.41 23.09
CA SER A 49 -14.44 16.09 21.77
C SER A 49 -14.95 17.35 21.04
N ALA A 50 -14.65 17.43 19.75
CA ALA A 50 -15.11 18.50 18.87
C ALA A 50 -16.03 17.95 17.77
N LEU A 51 -17.29 18.35 17.77
CA LEU A 51 -18.31 17.81 16.89
C LEU A 51 -18.72 18.87 15.85
N PHE A 52 -18.36 18.64 14.60
CA PHE A 52 -18.68 19.43 13.42
C PHE A 52 -19.51 18.60 12.43
N GLU A 53 -20.33 17.68 12.94
CA GLU A 53 -21.16 16.79 12.12
C GLU A 53 -22.24 17.60 11.39
N LYS A 54 -22.38 17.37 10.08
CA LYS A 54 -23.32 18.09 9.20
C LYS A 54 -23.20 19.62 9.24
N VAL A 55 -22.03 20.14 9.60
CA VAL A 55 -21.78 21.57 9.57
C VAL A 55 -21.69 22.05 8.12
N TYR A 56 -22.20 23.25 7.84
CA TYR A 56 -22.06 23.90 6.54
C TYR A 56 -21.16 25.14 6.66
N PHE A 57 -20.08 25.16 5.89
CA PHE A 57 -19.20 26.33 5.75
C PHE A 57 -19.32 26.91 4.34
N SER A 58 -19.95 28.08 4.21
CA SER A 58 -20.13 28.74 2.92
C SER A 58 -18.85 29.44 2.41
N GLY A 59 -18.00 29.90 3.33
CA GLY A 59 -16.79 30.67 3.08
C GLY A 59 -15.50 29.89 3.39
N TYR A 60 -14.36 30.57 3.30
CA TYR A 60 -13.07 29.98 3.64
C TYR A 60 -13.04 29.49 5.08
N THR A 61 -12.49 28.30 5.30
CA THR A 61 -12.42 27.69 6.63
C THR A 61 -10.98 27.40 7.03
N ASN A 62 -10.56 27.91 8.19
CA ASN A 62 -9.17 27.83 8.61
C ASN A 62 -9.02 27.12 9.97
N PHE A 63 -8.47 25.91 9.96
CA PHE A 63 -8.08 25.13 11.16
C PHE A 63 -6.56 25.07 11.35
N SER A 64 -5.80 25.97 10.72
CA SER A 64 -4.34 25.97 10.75
C SER A 64 -3.83 26.11 12.18
N VAL A 65 -2.89 25.24 12.56
CA VAL A 65 -2.27 25.17 13.89
C VAL A 65 -3.29 24.89 15.01
N ALA A 66 -4.51 24.46 14.67
CA ALA A 66 -5.47 24.01 15.67
C ALA A 66 -4.99 22.69 16.32
N THR A 67 -5.41 22.46 17.56
CA THR A 67 -5.10 21.23 18.30
C THR A 67 -6.38 20.55 18.75
N PHE A 68 -6.62 19.33 18.27
CA PHE A 68 -7.69 18.44 18.72
C PHE A 68 -7.08 17.38 19.64
N ARG A 69 -7.35 17.48 20.94
CA ARG A 69 -6.80 16.54 21.94
C ARG A 69 -7.60 15.24 22.05
N GLN A 70 -8.89 15.29 21.75
CA GLN A 70 -9.77 14.13 21.68
C GLN A 70 -10.36 13.96 20.28
N LYS A 71 -11.37 13.09 20.15
CA LYS A 71 -12.01 12.79 18.87
C LYS A 71 -12.60 14.08 18.27
N ALA A 72 -12.32 14.30 16.99
CA ALA A 72 -12.94 15.35 16.20
C ALA A 72 -13.76 14.72 15.08
N ASN A 73 -15.02 15.12 14.95
CA ASN A 73 -15.97 14.52 14.00
C ASN A 73 -16.48 15.57 13.01
N PHE A 74 -16.09 15.43 11.75
CA PHE A 74 -16.52 16.26 10.61
C PHE A 74 -17.35 15.42 9.61
N LYS A 75 -18.01 14.38 10.11
CA LYS A 75 -18.89 13.54 9.29
C LYS A 75 -19.94 14.41 8.60
N GLN A 76 -20.11 14.22 7.29
CA GLN A 76 -21.07 14.97 6.47
C GLN A 76 -20.90 16.50 6.53
N ALA A 77 -19.73 17.00 6.92
CA ALA A 77 -19.43 18.42 6.81
C ALA A 77 -19.37 18.84 5.33
N ASP A 78 -19.95 19.98 4.99
CA ASP A 78 -19.92 20.54 3.64
C ASP A 78 -19.13 21.84 3.61
N PHE A 79 -18.12 21.87 2.75
CA PHE A 79 -17.20 22.98 2.58
C PHE A 79 -17.34 23.57 1.18
N ASN A 80 -17.93 24.77 1.10
CA ASN A 80 -18.20 25.43 -0.16
C ASN A 80 -16.96 26.14 -0.76
N ARG A 81 -15.93 26.41 0.06
CA ARG A 81 -14.65 27.01 -0.32
C ARG A 81 -13.47 26.22 0.26
N ASN A 82 -12.24 26.67 -0.03
CA ASN A 82 -11.03 26.05 0.48
C ASN A 82 -10.99 25.92 2.02
N VAL A 83 -10.48 24.77 2.48
CA VAL A 83 -10.30 24.43 3.90
C VAL A 83 -8.83 24.17 4.17
N TYR A 84 -8.31 24.72 5.27
CA TYR A 84 -6.89 24.60 5.62
C TYR A 84 -6.67 23.91 6.96
N PHE A 85 -5.96 22.77 6.93
CA PHE A 85 -5.46 22.01 8.09
C PHE A 85 -3.93 22.03 8.15
N GLN A 86 -3.33 23.23 8.04
CA GLN A 86 -1.88 23.40 8.09
C GLN A 86 -1.35 23.24 9.52
N LYS A 87 -0.40 22.32 9.74
CA LYS A 87 0.23 22.03 11.04
C LYS A 87 -0.78 21.76 12.16
N THR A 88 -1.96 21.24 11.80
CA THR A 88 -3.02 20.88 12.72
C THR A 88 -2.64 19.57 13.42
N LYS A 89 -2.86 19.50 14.74
CA LYS A 89 -2.52 18.33 15.55
C LYS A 89 -3.77 17.52 15.87
N PHE A 90 -3.76 16.25 15.49
CA PHE A 90 -4.84 15.28 15.76
C PHE A 90 -4.35 14.22 16.76
N SER A 91 -4.64 14.41 18.05
CA SER A 91 -4.14 13.52 19.11
C SER A 91 -4.94 12.21 19.21
N LYS A 92 -6.17 12.23 18.73
CA LYS A 92 -7.09 11.10 18.59
C LYS A 92 -7.77 11.19 17.22
N TRP A 93 -8.73 10.29 16.99
CA TRP A 93 -9.46 10.16 15.73
C TRP A 93 -10.05 11.46 15.22
N PHE A 94 -9.67 11.84 14.01
CA PHE A 94 -10.29 12.87 13.20
C PHE A 94 -11.06 12.19 12.06
N VAL A 95 -12.37 12.41 11.97
CA VAL A 95 -13.26 11.69 11.05
C VAL A 95 -13.81 12.65 10.01
N LEU A 96 -13.62 12.34 8.72
CA LEU A 96 -14.10 13.12 7.57
C LEU A 96 -15.18 12.39 6.75
N SER A 97 -15.86 11.40 7.33
CA SER A 97 -16.69 10.50 6.53
C SER A 97 -17.89 11.19 5.88
N GLY A 98 -18.04 11.01 4.57
CA GLY A 98 -19.08 11.69 3.80
C GLY A 98 -18.91 13.21 3.72
N CYS A 99 -17.74 13.76 4.03
CA CYS A 99 -17.51 15.19 3.85
C CYS A 99 -17.55 15.56 2.35
N SER A 100 -18.18 16.68 2.04
CA SER A 100 -18.21 17.26 0.71
C SER A 100 -17.35 18.51 0.69
N SER A 101 -16.61 18.70 -0.40
CA SER A 101 -15.93 19.98 -0.68
C SER A 101 -16.23 20.38 -2.11
N LYS A 102 -16.57 21.65 -2.33
CA LYS A 102 -16.68 22.20 -3.70
C LYS A 102 -15.31 22.53 -4.26
N GLU A 103 -14.48 23.23 -3.48
CA GLU A 103 -13.09 23.53 -3.78
C GLU A 103 -12.14 22.50 -3.11
N SER A 104 -10.97 22.90 -2.60
CA SER A 104 -9.94 22.00 -2.11
C SER A 104 -9.82 21.94 -0.58
N ILE A 105 -9.44 20.79 -0.05
CA ILE A 105 -9.06 20.62 1.36
C ILE A 105 -7.54 20.44 1.43
N PHE A 106 -6.86 21.33 2.13
CA PHE A 106 -5.41 21.31 2.25
C PHE A 106 -4.99 20.74 3.60
N PHE A 107 -4.23 19.65 3.58
CA PHE A 107 -3.45 19.15 4.71
C PHE A 107 -1.98 19.49 4.42
N GLU A 108 -1.36 20.29 5.28
CA GLU A 108 0.03 20.70 5.12
C GLU A 108 0.79 20.50 6.43
N GLY A 109 1.84 19.69 6.44
CA GLY A 109 2.65 19.45 7.65
C GLY A 109 1.86 18.87 8.82
N ALA A 110 0.79 18.12 8.54
CA ALA A 110 -0.06 17.48 9.53
C ALA A 110 0.24 15.98 9.66
N ASP A 111 0.06 15.43 10.86
CA ASP A 111 0.16 13.99 11.10
C ASP A 111 -1.19 13.30 10.86
N LEU A 112 -1.25 12.48 9.82
CA LEU A 112 -2.47 11.80 9.36
C LEU A 112 -2.65 10.42 10.02
N SER A 113 -1.81 10.06 11.00
CA SER A 113 -1.88 8.77 11.71
C SER A 113 -3.22 8.51 12.41
N ASN A 114 -3.97 9.56 12.72
CA ASN A 114 -5.28 9.49 13.36
C ASN A 114 -6.43 10.02 12.48
N VAL A 115 -6.23 10.18 11.17
CA VAL A 115 -7.20 10.80 10.27
C VAL A 115 -7.90 9.75 9.41
N SER A 116 -9.19 9.54 9.65
CA SER A 116 -10.03 8.64 8.87
C SER A 116 -10.58 9.34 7.64
N PHE A 117 -10.34 8.74 6.47
CA PHE A 117 -10.80 9.21 5.17
C PHE A 117 -11.93 8.33 4.59
N LEU A 118 -12.48 7.39 5.37
CA LEU A 118 -13.57 6.52 4.92
C LEU A 118 -14.75 7.31 4.37
N ASP A 119 -15.28 6.89 3.23
CA ASP A 119 -16.40 7.55 2.55
C ASP A 119 -16.16 9.03 2.20
N SER A 120 -14.89 9.47 2.15
CA SER A 120 -14.51 10.80 1.66
C SER A 120 -13.89 10.70 0.25
N ASP A 121 -13.96 11.79 -0.52
CA ASP A 121 -13.30 11.87 -1.82
C ASP A 121 -11.92 12.53 -1.67
N PRO A 122 -10.82 11.75 -1.76
CA PRO A 122 -9.48 12.30 -1.62
C PRO A 122 -9.03 13.10 -2.86
N ALA A 123 -9.78 13.08 -3.97
CA ALA A 123 -9.41 13.80 -5.19
C ALA A 123 -9.22 15.31 -4.95
N LYS A 124 -10.08 15.89 -4.12
CA LYS A 124 -10.04 17.31 -3.74
C LYS A 124 -9.16 17.60 -2.52
N MET A 125 -8.54 16.57 -1.93
CA MET A 125 -7.66 16.73 -0.79
C MET A 125 -6.22 16.82 -1.26
N HIS A 126 -5.50 17.85 -0.84
CA HIS A 126 -4.07 18.01 -1.10
C HIS A 126 -3.28 17.69 0.16
N PHE A 127 -2.26 16.85 0.01
CA PHE A 127 -1.40 16.41 1.11
C PHE A 127 0.01 16.90 0.85
N ILE A 128 0.41 17.96 1.55
CA ILE A 128 1.72 18.61 1.41
C ILE A 128 2.50 18.32 2.70
N ASP A 129 3.69 17.72 2.59
CA ASP A 129 4.56 17.40 3.74
C ASP A 129 3.84 16.69 4.91
N CYS A 130 2.84 15.86 4.61
CA CYS A 130 2.07 15.15 5.61
C CYS A 130 2.73 13.83 6.00
N THR A 131 2.65 13.46 7.28
CA THR A 131 3.16 12.18 7.75
C THR A 131 2.04 11.14 7.79
N TRP A 132 2.26 10.02 7.10
CA TRP A 132 1.35 8.88 7.12
C TRP A 132 1.83 7.83 8.13
N PRO A 133 0.92 7.09 8.78
CA PRO A 133 1.31 6.00 9.65
C PRO A 133 2.02 4.91 8.83
N ARG A 134 3.05 4.29 9.42
CA ARG A 134 3.86 3.27 8.75
C ARG A 134 3.68 1.89 9.36
N CYS A 135 3.52 0.88 8.51
CA CYS A 135 3.44 -0.52 8.92
C CYS A 135 4.20 -1.41 7.92
N PHE A 136 5.07 -2.31 8.39
CA PHE A 136 5.91 -3.17 7.55
C PHE A 136 6.68 -2.42 6.44
N GLY A 137 7.17 -1.21 6.77
CA GLY A 137 7.99 -0.38 5.87
C GLY A 137 7.22 0.35 4.76
N ARG A 138 5.88 0.45 4.85
CA ARG A 138 5.05 1.23 3.91
C ARG A 138 4.16 2.24 4.64
N ASN A 139 3.81 3.31 3.96
CA ASN A 139 2.75 4.22 4.37
C ASN A 139 1.40 3.49 4.24
N ILE A 140 0.54 3.63 5.24
CA ILE A 140 -0.81 3.06 5.26
C ILE A 140 -1.83 4.12 5.65
N LEU A 141 -3.10 3.86 5.34
CA LEU A 141 -4.20 4.65 5.89
C LEU A 141 -4.45 4.24 7.34
N SER A 142 -4.79 5.19 8.21
CA SER A 142 -5.16 4.88 9.60
C SER A 142 -6.39 3.97 9.67
N ASP A 143 -7.23 4.03 8.64
CA ASP A 143 -8.40 3.16 8.44
C ASP A 143 -8.04 1.68 8.30
N GLU A 144 -6.78 1.35 7.97
CA GLU A 144 -6.28 -0.02 7.96
C GLU A 144 -5.87 -0.55 9.35
N ILE A 145 -5.48 0.33 10.27
CA ILE A 145 -4.84 -0.05 11.55
C ILE A 145 -5.88 -0.51 12.57
N LYS A 146 -7.07 0.10 12.57
CA LYS A 146 -8.12 -0.19 13.56
C LYS A 146 -9.50 -0.06 12.91
N PRO A 147 -10.14 -1.17 12.49
CA PRO A 147 -11.58 -1.15 12.25
C PRO A 147 -12.27 -0.81 13.57
N LYS A 148 -13.09 0.23 13.58
CA LYS A 148 -13.81 0.70 14.77
C LYS A 148 -15.20 0.07 14.94
N ASP A 149 -15.66 -0.70 13.96
CA ASP A 149 -16.97 -1.36 13.91
C ASP A 149 -16.88 -2.78 13.34
N ASP A 150 -17.92 -3.59 13.57
CA ASP A 150 -18.04 -4.97 13.09
C ASP A 150 -17.95 -5.05 11.56
N LYS A 151 -17.06 -5.94 11.11
CA LYS A 151 -16.60 -6.18 9.74
C LYS A 151 -15.73 -5.05 9.15
N PHE A 152 -14.44 -5.34 9.04
CA PHE A 152 -13.47 -4.45 8.38
C PHE A 152 -13.92 -4.09 6.95
N PRO A 153 -14.06 -2.79 6.62
CA PRO A 153 -14.60 -2.34 5.35
C PRO A 153 -13.55 -2.39 4.23
N PHE A 154 -13.15 -3.59 3.83
CA PHE A 154 -12.12 -3.81 2.79
C PHE A 154 -12.42 -3.03 1.51
N ASP A 155 -13.69 -2.98 1.10
CA ASP A 155 -14.13 -2.31 -0.13
C ASP A 155 -13.88 -0.79 -0.09
N LYS A 156 -14.14 -0.17 1.06
CA LYS A 156 -13.98 1.27 1.24
C LYS A 156 -12.50 1.65 1.28
N VAL A 157 -11.68 0.87 1.99
CA VAL A 157 -10.23 1.10 2.07
C VAL A 157 -9.56 0.83 0.71
N GLU A 158 -9.98 -0.22 -0.01
CA GLU A 158 -9.53 -0.49 -1.38
C GLU A 158 -9.85 0.68 -2.32
N TYR A 159 -11.07 1.23 -2.24
CA TYR A 159 -11.48 2.39 -3.01
C TYR A 159 -10.59 3.61 -2.74
N LEU A 160 -10.27 3.90 -1.47
CA LEU A 160 -9.39 5.01 -1.09
C LEU A 160 -7.98 4.83 -1.65
N TYR A 161 -7.38 3.64 -1.51
CA TYR A 161 -6.07 3.36 -2.08
C TYR A 161 -6.05 3.56 -3.61
N ARG A 162 -7.12 3.14 -4.31
CA ARG A 162 -7.24 3.33 -5.76
C ARG A 162 -7.30 4.82 -6.14
N ARG A 163 -8.06 5.63 -5.39
CA ARG A 163 -8.17 7.08 -5.62
C ARG A 163 -6.87 7.82 -5.33
N LEU A 164 -6.22 7.50 -4.20
CA LEU A 164 -4.90 8.08 -3.87
C LEU A 164 -3.86 7.72 -4.92
N LYS A 165 -3.79 6.45 -5.33
CA LYS A 165 -2.90 6.01 -6.41
C LYS A 165 -3.14 6.80 -7.71
N GLN A 166 -4.40 7.04 -8.09
CA GLN A 166 -4.71 7.82 -9.28
C GLN A 166 -4.20 9.26 -9.14
N LYS A 167 -4.48 9.92 -8.01
CA LYS A 167 -4.01 11.28 -7.72
C LYS A 167 -2.49 11.40 -7.81
N TYR A 168 -1.74 10.55 -7.11
CA TYR A 168 -0.27 10.61 -7.12
C TYR A 168 0.35 10.29 -8.49
N LYS A 169 -0.35 9.51 -9.33
CA LYS A 169 0.06 9.31 -10.73
C LYS A 169 -0.12 10.56 -11.58
N GLU A 170 -1.22 11.29 -11.37
CA GLU A 170 -1.48 12.57 -12.04
C GLU A 170 -0.48 13.65 -11.58
N GLU A 171 -0.03 13.60 -10.33
CA GLU A 171 1.01 14.47 -9.75
C GLU A 171 2.45 14.03 -10.11
N HIS A 172 2.62 12.99 -10.94
CA HIS A 172 3.92 12.42 -11.33
C HIS A 172 4.82 11.92 -10.17
N ASN A 173 4.24 11.69 -8.98
CA ASN A 173 4.95 11.12 -7.83
C ASN A 173 4.82 9.59 -7.84
N GLU A 174 5.68 8.95 -8.63
CA GLU A 174 5.70 7.50 -8.84
C GLU A 174 6.03 6.71 -7.55
N THR A 175 6.84 7.29 -6.66
CA THR A 175 7.24 6.65 -5.39
C THR A 175 6.04 6.39 -4.49
N GLU A 176 5.23 7.42 -4.24
CA GLU A 176 4.04 7.25 -3.40
C GLU A 176 2.95 6.47 -4.13
N ALA A 177 2.78 6.67 -5.45
CA ALA A 177 1.83 5.87 -6.25
C ALA A 177 2.08 4.36 -6.16
N SER A 178 3.35 3.93 -6.16
CA SER A 178 3.77 2.54 -5.93
C SER A 178 3.37 2.05 -4.53
N ASN A 179 3.60 2.86 -3.49
CA ASN A 179 3.22 2.50 -2.11
C ASN A 179 1.70 2.29 -2.00
N TRP A 180 0.91 3.18 -2.59
CA TRP A 180 -0.55 3.08 -2.60
C TRP A 180 -1.06 1.90 -3.42
N HIS A 181 -0.38 1.56 -4.53
CA HIS A 181 -0.70 0.37 -5.32
C HIS A 181 -0.55 -0.93 -4.53
N TYR A 182 0.50 -1.03 -3.71
CA TYR A 182 0.69 -2.17 -2.83
C TYR A 182 -0.47 -2.30 -1.81
N GLY A 183 -0.91 -1.18 -1.22
CA GLY A 183 -2.09 -1.13 -0.33
C GLY A 183 -3.38 -1.60 -1.00
N GLU A 184 -3.67 -1.09 -2.20
CA GLU A 184 -4.80 -1.50 -3.05
C GLU A 184 -4.84 -3.03 -3.24
N LYS A 185 -3.71 -3.62 -3.66
CA LYS A 185 -3.63 -5.07 -3.92
C LYS A 185 -3.73 -5.92 -2.67
N GLU A 186 -3.26 -5.41 -1.53
CA GLU A 186 -3.41 -6.11 -0.27
C GLU A 186 -4.87 -6.14 0.22
N MET A 187 -5.60 -5.03 0.06
CA MET A 187 -7.04 -5.01 0.38
C MET A 187 -7.82 -5.95 -0.54
N PHE A 188 -7.54 -5.92 -1.84
CA PHE A 188 -8.15 -6.84 -2.81
C PHE A 188 -7.91 -8.32 -2.46
N ARG A 189 -6.71 -8.66 -1.98
CA ARG A 189 -6.36 -10.01 -1.54
C ARG A 189 -7.10 -10.40 -0.25
N LYS A 190 -7.10 -9.54 0.76
CA LYS A 190 -7.75 -9.80 2.07
C LYS A 190 -9.28 -9.84 2.00
N LYS A 191 -9.89 -9.18 1.01
CA LYS A 191 -11.35 -9.06 0.83
C LYS A 191 -12.13 -10.37 0.78
N LYS A 192 -11.62 -11.41 0.11
CA LYS A 192 -12.30 -12.73 0.04
C LYS A 192 -11.52 -13.77 0.83
N LEU A 193 -12.18 -14.53 1.70
CA LEU A 193 -11.56 -15.57 2.52
C LEU A 193 -10.79 -16.60 1.69
N TRP A 194 -11.40 -17.13 0.62
CA TRP A 194 -10.74 -18.05 -0.30
C TRP A 194 -9.45 -17.46 -0.90
N ARG A 195 -9.44 -16.18 -1.33
CA ARG A 195 -8.20 -15.56 -1.86
C ARG A 195 -7.15 -15.33 -0.78
N ARG A 196 -7.58 -15.03 0.44
CA ARG A 196 -6.67 -14.78 1.57
C ARG A 196 -5.95 -16.06 2.00
N TYR A 197 -6.65 -17.19 2.05
CA TYR A 197 -6.12 -18.45 2.56
C TYR A 197 -5.67 -19.46 1.49
N ASN A 198 -6.08 -19.31 0.22
CA ASN A 198 -5.63 -20.20 -0.85
C ASN A 198 -4.26 -19.78 -1.39
N PRO A 199 -3.17 -20.53 -1.13
CA PRO A 199 -1.83 -20.17 -1.58
C PRO A 199 -1.69 -20.12 -3.11
N PHE A 200 -2.53 -20.86 -3.85
CA PHE A 200 -2.50 -20.93 -5.31
C PHE A 200 -3.35 -19.85 -6.00
N SER A 201 -3.98 -18.94 -5.25
CA SER A 201 -4.64 -17.80 -5.88
C SER A 201 -3.61 -16.94 -6.62
N PHE A 202 -3.91 -16.50 -7.84
CA PHE A 202 -3.07 -15.57 -8.61
C PHE A 202 -2.59 -14.35 -7.78
N SER A 203 -3.44 -13.86 -6.87
CA SER A 203 -3.09 -12.75 -5.98
C SER A 203 -2.06 -13.10 -4.89
N ASN A 204 -2.10 -14.33 -4.35
CA ASN A 204 -1.11 -14.83 -3.40
C ASN A 204 0.19 -15.17 -4.13
N LEU A 205 0.13 -15.83 -5.28
CA LEU A 205 1.30 -16.10 -6.12
C LEU A 205 2.03 -14.82 -6.49
N TYR A 206 1.31 -13.78 -6.94
CA TYR A 206 1.89 -12.48 -7.28
C TYR A 206 2.49 -11.75 -6.06
N TRP A 207 1.89 -11.91 -4.89
CA TRP A 207 2.40 -11.36 -3.63
C TRP A 207 3.67 -12.06 -3.14
N VAL A 208 3.69 -13.40 -3.17
CA VAL A 208 4.86 -14.21 -2.80
C VAL A 208 6.00 -13.94 -3.78
N SER A 209 5.69 -13.97 -5.09
CA SER A 209 6.70 -13.92 -6.14
C SER A 209 7.46 -12.60 -6.17
N SER A 210 6.76 -11.47 -6.01
CA SER A 210 7.37 -10.15 -6.27
C SER A 210 6.90 -9.06 -5.31
N GLY A 211 6.01 -9.38 -4.36
CA GLY A 211 5.37 -8.36 -3.53
C GLY A 211 4.56 -7.38 -4.38
N TYR A 212 3.79 -7.91 -5.33
CA TYR A 212 3.02 -7.14 -6.32
C TYR A 212 3.89 -6.31 -7.28
N ALA A 213 5.08 -6.81 -7.63
CA ALA A 213 6.10 -6.13 -8.43
C ALA A 213 6.56 -4.77 -7.85
N GLU A 214 6.43 -4.56 -6.54
CA GLU A 214 6.90 -3.33 -5.89
C GLU A 214 8.13 -3.57 -4.97
N ARG A 215 8.53 -4.83 -4.76
CA ARG A 215 9.63 -5.20 -3.85
C ARG A 215 10.74 -5.98 -4.58
N PRO A 216 11.75 -5.30 -5.14
CA PRO A 216 12.78 -5.97 -5.96
C PRO A 216 13.64 -6.96 -5.17
N VAL A 217 13.94 -6.69 -3.90
CA VAL A 217 14.69 -7.63 -3.04
C VAL A 217 13.94 -8.94 -2.89
N ARG A 218 12.62 -8.90 -2.67
CA ARG A 218 11.79 -10.11 -2.59
C ARG A 218 11.77 -10.85 -3.93
N ALA A 219 11.55 -10.13 -5.02
CA ALA A 219 11.52 -10.73 -6.36
C ALA A 219 12.85 -11.41 -6.74
N GLY A 220 13.98 -10.79 -6.38
CA GLY A 220 15.32 -11.35 -6.58
C GLY A 220 15.57 -12.59 -5.74
N LEU A 221 15.19 -12.58 -4.45
CA LEU A 221 15.29 -13.77 -3.60
C LEU A 221 14.45 -14.94 -4.12
N VAL A 222 13.22 -14.66 -4.59
CA VAL A 222 12.38 -15.70 -5.19
C VAL A 222 13.02 -16.25 -6.47
N LEU A 223 13.58 -15.39 -7.32
CA LEU A 223 14.28 -15.80 -8.54
C LEU A 223 15.45 -16.74 -8.20
N ILE A 224 16.32 -16.34 -7.26
CA ILE A 224 17.44 -17.16 -6.80
C ILE A 224 16.94 -18.49 -6.22
N SER A 225 15.92 -18.46 -5.36
CA SER A 225 15.36 -19.67 -4.75
C SER A 225 14.78 -20.62 -5.80
N LEU A 226 14.23 -20.08 -6.88
CA LEU A 226 13.67 -20.86 -7.97
C LEU A 226 14.77 -21.52 -8.80
N PHE A 227 15.86 -20.81 -9.09
CA PHE A 227 17.05 -21.41 -9.70
C PHE A 227 17.58 -22.56 -8.85
N VAL A 228 17.77 -22.34 -7.54
CA VAL A 228 18.25 -23.39 -6.62
C VAL A 228 17.30 -24.59 -6.57
N ALA A 229 15.98 -24.35 -6.51
CA ALA A 229 14.98 -25.41 -6.47
C ALA A 229 14.96 -26.23 -7.77
N VAL A 230 15.06 -25.59 -8.93
CA VAL A 230 15.12 -26.28 -10.23
C VAL A 230 16.40 -27.11 -10.32
N THR A 231 17.54 -26.53 -9.95
CA THR A 231 18.84 -27.21 -9.90
C THR A 231 18.77 -28.45 -8.99
N PHE A 232 18.18 -28.33 -7.80
CA PHE A 232 18.00 -29.47 -6.90
C PHE A 232 17.05 -30.54 -7.46
N LEU A 233 15.94 -30.11 -8.08
CA LEU A 233 14.98 -31.02 -8.71
C LEU A 233 15.61 -31.79 -9.88
N MET A 234 16.45 -31.14 -10.68
CA MET A 234 17.20 -31.82 -11.75
C MET A 234 18.13 -32.90 -11.19
N ASN A 235 18.76 -32.63 -10.05
CA ASN A 235 19.59 -33.63 -9.40
C ASN A 235 18.78 -34.86 -8.92
N LEU A 236 17.56 -34.64 -8.40
CA LEU A 236 16.66 -35.72 -7.99
C LEU A 236 16.19 -36.57 -9.18
N LEU A 237 15.90 -35.93 -10.31
CA LEU A 237 15.39 -36.60 -11.51
C LEU A 237 16.47 -37.33 -12.31
N GLY A 238 17.74 -37.02 -12.07
CA GLY A 238 18.89 -37.60 -12.75
C GLY A 238 19.12 -37.03 -14.14
N LEU A 239 20.37 -36.65 -14.42
CA LEU A 239 20.80 -36.08 -15.70
C LEU A 239 21.79 -37.01 -16.40
N VAL A 240 21.59 -37.17 -17.72
CA VAL A 240 22.44 -37.97 -18.61
C VAL A 240 22.99 -37.06 -19.72
N PRO A 241 24.25 -37.22 -20.13
CA PRO A 241 24.83 -36.41 -21.19
C PRO A 241 24.09 -36.58 -22.51
N ARG A 242 23.79 -35.46 -23.19
CA ARG A 242 22.95 -35.43 -24.40
C ARG A 242 23.53 -36.23 -25.56
N HIS A 243 24.85 -36.24 -25.70
CA HIS A 243 25.56 -36.87 -26.82
C HIS A 243 26.15 -38.24 -26.47
N GLY A 244 25.77 -38.84 -25.33
CA GLY A 244 26.28 -40.15 -24.89
C GLY A 244 27.75 -40.16 -24.44
N ASN A 245 28.54 -39.14 -24.78
CA ASN A 245 29.90 -38.97 -24.31
C ASN A 245 29.95 -38.31 -22.91
N PRO A 246 30.88 -38.72 -22.03
CA PRO A 246 31.05 -38.08 -20.73
C PRO A 246 31.46 -36.62 -20.91
N VAL A 247 30.68 -35.72 -20.31
CA VAL A 247 30.97 -34.28 -20.33
C VAL A 247 31.83 -33.98 -19.10
N PHE A 248 33.07 -33.51 -19.32
CA PHE A 248 34.07 -33.32 -18.25
C PHE A 248 34.30 -34.56 -17.37
N GLY A 249 34.24 -35.76 -17.95
CA GLY A 249 34.45 -37.03 -17.23
C GLY A 249 33.26 -37.49 -16.37
N VAL A 250 32.09 -36.84 -16.48
CA VAL A 250 30.88 -37.20 -15.74
C VAL A 250 29.88 -37.90 -16.65
N GLU A 251 29.63 -39.18 -16.38
CA GLU A 251 28.71 -40.04 -17.16
C GLU A 251 27.23 -39.88 -16.74
N SER A 252 26.97 -39.60 -15.46
CA SER A 252 25.64 -39.23 -15.00
C SER A 252 25.70 -38.43 -13.71
N ILE A 253 24.74 -37.52 -13.55
CA ILE A 253 24.55 -36.77 -12.31
C ILE A 253 23.26 -37.31 -11.68
N LYS A 254 23.41 -38.09 -10.61
CA LYS A 254 22.28 -38.67 -9.86
C LYS A 254 22.56 -38.63 -8.37
N GLY A 255 21.53 -38.33 -7.59
CA GLY A 255 21.53 -38.50 -6.14
C GLY A 255 22.09 -37.31 -5.35
N PHE A 256 21.71 -37.23 -4.08
CA PHE A 256 22.03 -36.09 -3.20
C PHE A 256 23.55 -35.87 -3.01
N SER A 257 24.38 -36.90 -3.19
CA SER A 257 25.84 -36.82 -3.09
C SER A 257 26.50 -35.96 -4.16
N SER A 258 25.86 -35.78 -5.33
CA SER A 258 26.40 -34.96 -6.41
C SER A 258 26.39 -33.45 -6.12
N VAL A 259 25.60 -33.01 -5.12
CA VAL A 259 25.52 -31.60 -4.69
C VAL A 259 26.72 -31.20 -3.85
N PHE A 260 27.34 -32.17 -3.16
CA PHE A 260 28.51 -31.93 -2.31
C PHE A 260 29.84 -31.99 -3.07
N ASP A 261 29.82 -32.47 -4.32
CA ASP A 261 30.97 -32.43 -5.22
C ASP A 261 30.98 -31.08 -5.98
N PRO A 262 32.00 -30.22 -5.78
CA PRO A 262 32.06 -28.90 -6.42
C PRO A 262 31.98 -28.94 -7.95
N MET A 263 32.55 -29.97 -8.59
CA MET A 263 32.57 -30.11 -10.05
C MET A 263 31.16 -30.44 -10.57
N ARG A 264 30.51 -31.45 -9.98
CA ARG A 264 29.16 -31.88 -10.38
C ARG A 264 28.11 -30.82 -10.07
N PHE A 265 28.25 -30.11 -8.95
CA PHE A 265 27.40 -28.98 -8.60
C PHE A 265 27.53 -27.84 -9.61
N TRP A 266 28.75 -27.47 -10.00
CA TRP A 266 28.96 -26.43 -11.01
C TRP A 266 28.38 -26.81 -12.37
N LEU A 267 28.53 -28.06 -12.80
CA LEU A 267 27.94 -28.56 -14.05
C LEU A 267 26.40 -28.54 -14.02
N LEU A 268 25.80 -28.88 -12.88
CA LEU A 268 24.35 -28.85 -12.66
C LEU A 268 23.80 -27.42 -12.71
N VAL A 269 24.48 -26.46 -12.05
CA VAL A 269 24.13 -25.03 -12.09
C VAL A 269 24.30 -24.49 -13.50
N ASN A 270 25.44 -24.75 -14.15
CA ASN A 270 25.69 -24.29 -15.51
C ASN A 270 24.64 -24.85 -16.47
N ASN A 271 24.30 -26.14 -16.39
CA ASN A 271 23.24 -26.72 -17.22
C ASN A 271 21.88 -26.02 -17.02
N THR A 272 21.53 -25.69 -15.77
CA THR A 272 20.30 -24.94 -15.45
C THR A 272 20.32 -23.54 -16.08
N ILE A 273 21.47 -22.85 -16.04
CA ILE A 273 21.66 -21.53 -16.66
C ILE A 273 21.55 -21.62 -18.19
N GLN A 274 22.20 -22.59 -18.81
CA GLN A 274 22.15 -22.82 -20.27
C GLN A 274 20.70 -23.04 -20.74
N HIS A 275 19.94 -23.86 -20.00
CA HIS A 275 18.51 -24.06 -20.27
C HIS A 275 17.67 -22.79 -20.08
N ALA A 276 17.94 -21.99 -19.04
CA ALA A 276 17.24 -20.74 -18.79
C ALA A 276 17.56 -19.64 -19.81
N LEU A 277 18.77 -19.66 -20.40
CA LEU A 277 19.21 -18.74 -21.47
C LEU A 277 18.79 -19.19 -22.87
N PHE A 278 17.95 -20.24 -23.00
CA PHE A 278 17.49 -20.79 -24.27
C PHE A 278 18.61 -21.27 -25.21
N ILE A 279 19.77 -21.66 -24.66
CA ILE A 279 20.89 -22.16 -25.46
C ILE A 279 20.52 -23.55 -26.01
N ARG A 280 20.76 -23.76 -27.31
CA ARG A 280 20.28 -24.95 -28.06
C ARG A 280 20.97 -26.25 -27.64
N ASP A 281 22.23 -26.16 -27.24
CA ASP A 281 23.08 -27.31 -26.92
C ASP A 281 23.40 -27.36 -25.43
N THR A 282 22.52 -28.00 -24.68
CA THR A 282 22.72 -28.25 -23.25
C THR A 282 23.51 -29.53 -23.04
N TYR A 283 24.39 -29.51 -22.04
CA TYR A 283 25.29 -30.62 -21.75
C TYR A 283 24.55 -31.89 -21.30
N PHE A 284 23.49 -31.76 -20.51
CA PHE A 284 22.75 -32.90 -19.98
C PHE A 284 21.24 -32.74 -20.13
N ILE A 285 20.55 -33.86 -20.35
CA ILE A 285 19.09 -33.97 -20.44
C ILE A 285 18.58 -34.87 -19.30
N PRO A 286 17.42 -34.56 -18.70
CA PRO A 286 16.79 -35.44 -17.72
C PRO A 286 16.45 -36.81 -18.31
N GLN A 287 16.66 -37.87 -17.53
CA GLN A 287 16.43 -39.25 -17.97
C GLN A 287 14.94 -39.58 -18.19
N SER A 288 14.03 -38.85 -17.54
CA SER A 288 12.59 -39.08 -17.59
C SER A 288 11.84 -38.06 -18.45
N LEU A 289 10.77 -38.50 -19.11
CA LEU A 289 9.83 -37.62 -19.84
C LEU A 289 9.17 -36.58 -18.91
N ALA A 290 8.83 -36.98 -17.67
CA ALA A 290 8.31 -36.04 -16.67
C ALA A 290 9.36 -34.97 -16.33
N GLY A 291 10.63 -35.35 -16.21
CA GLY A 291 11.71 -34.41 -15.92
C GLY A 291 11.98 -33.43 -17.05
N SER A 292 11.87 -33.86 -18.31
CA SER A 292 12.02 -32.95 -19.46
C SER A 292 10.89 -31.92 -19.54
N ILE A 293 9.65 -32.33 -19.24
CA ILE A 293 8.49 -31.43 -19.16
C ILE A 293 8.68 -30.42 -18.03
N ILE A 294 9.01 -30.88 -16.82
CA ILE A 294 9.19 -30.00 -15.66
C ILE A 294 10.35 -29.01 -15.87
N LEU A 295 11.48 -29.49 -16.42
CA LEU A 295 12.62 -28.63 -16.77
C LEU A 295 12.20 -27.55 -17.77
N THR A 296 11.49 -27.95 -18.83
CA THR A 296 11.06 -27.03 -19.89
C THR A 296 10.11 -25.97 -19.34
N ILE A 297 9.09 -26.36 -18.56
CA ILE A 297 8.15 -25.41 -17.95
C ILE A 297 8.88 -24.46 -16.99
N SER A 298 9.72 -25.00 -16.11
CA SER A 298 10.42 -24.20 -15.10
C SER A 298 11.37 -23.19 -15.73
N THR A 299 12.18 -23.62 -16.71
CA THR A 299 13.21 -22.78 -17.31
C THR A 299 12.70 -21.87 -18.42
N LYS A 300 11.71 -22.30 -19.21
CA LYS A 300 11.19 -21.50 -20.35
C LYS A 300 9.95 -20.68 -20.03
N VAL A 301 9.25 -20.95 -18.93
CA VAL A 301 8.04 -20.22 -18.54
C VAL A 301 8.23 -19.54 -17.19
N ILE A 302 8.53 -20.30 -16.14
CA ILE A 302 8.52 -19.75 -14.77
C ILE A 302 9.68 -18.78 -14.52
N ILE A 303 10.92 -19.15 -14.88
CA ILE A 303 12.10 -18.28 -14.74
C ILE A 303 11.92 -16.97 -15.52
N PRO A 304 11.55 -16.97 -16.82
CA PRO A 304 11.34 -15.72 -17.57
C PRO A 304 10.25 -14.82 -16.98
N ILE A 305 9.13 -15.40 -16.52
CA ILE A 305 8.07 -14.63 -15.85
C ILE A 305 8.62 -13.99 -14.57
N GLN A 306 9.35 -14.75 -13.74
CA GLN A 306 9.93 -14.23 -12.51
C GLN A 306 11.00 -13.16 -12.78
N THR A 307 11.82 -13.33 -13.81
CA THR A 307 12.78 -12.33 -14.28
C THR A 307 12.06 -11.06 -14.74
N ALA A 308 10.98 -11.19 -15.51
CA ALA A 308 10.17 -10.04 -15.93
C ALA A 308 9.56 -9.29 -14.73
N LEU A 309 9.07 -10.02 -13.72
CA LEU A 309 8.57 -9.44 -12.47
C LEU A 309 9.67 -8.74 -11.67
N PHE A 310 10.88 -9.31 -11.63
CA PHE A 310 12.03 -8.70 -10.98
C PHE A 310 12.44 -7.39 -11.69
N VAL A 311 12.54 -7.41 -13.02
CA VAL A 311 12.85 -6.22 -13.83
C VAL A 311 11.79 -5.15 -13.67
N LEU A 312 10.50 -5.52 -13.63
CA LEU A 312 9.40 -4.59 -13.38
C LEU A 312 9.51 -3.94 -12.00
N ALA A 313 9.80 -4.73 -10.95
CA ALA A 313 10.02 -4.19 -9.61
C ALA A 313 11.27 -3.32 -9.50
N LEU A 314 12.31 -3.64 -10.26
CA LEU A 314 13.52 -2.84 -10.36
C LEU A 314 13.21 -1.49 -11.01
N ARG A 315 12.47 -1.50 -12.14
CA ARG A 315 12.01 -0.30 -12.84
C ARG A 315 11.18 0.58 -11.91
N ASN A 316 10.22 0.03 -11.19
CA ASN A 316 9.39 0.80 -10.25
C ASN A 316 10.20 1.40 -9.09
N LYS A 317 11.31 0.76 -8.70
CA LYS A 317 12.20 1.29 -7.67
C LYS A 317 13.16 2.38 -8.18
N PHE A 318 13.61 2.31 -9.43
CA PHE A 318 14.54 3.31 -10.00
C PHE A 318 13.86 4.46 -10.73
N ARG A 319 12.58 4.32 -11.10
CA ARG A 319 11.76 5.46 -11.56
C ARG A 319 11.39 6.42 -10.41
N ARG A 320 11.97 6.23 -9.23
CA ARG A 320 11.73 7.00 -8.02
C ARG A 320 12.53 8.28 -8.01
#